data_AF-E0UNJ6-F1
#
_entry.id   AF-E0UNJ6-F1
#
_cell.length_a   1.000
_cell.length_b   1.000
_cell.length_c   1.000
_cell.angle_alpha   90.00
_cell.angle_beta   90.00
_cell.angle_gamma   90.00
#
_symmetry.space_group_name_H-M   'P 1'
#
loop_
_entity.id
_entity.type
_entity.pdbx_description
1 polymer ?
#
loop_
_entity_poly.entity_id
_entity_poly.type
_entity_poly.pdbx_seq_one_letter_code
_entity_poly.pdbx_strand_id
1 'polypeptide(L)'
;MTNVTSKRLNLSLPEHLYDDLRIWADHQGRSMANLANFLLERSISTAKVDGEFPTNAGEAQAVEFLKAITKGERPKNSKLVKLAHCLDLETDQLVQLCDRLFMKK
;
A
#
# COMPACT_ATOMS: atom_id res chain seq x y z
N MET A 1 -18.09 7.80 2.14
CA MET A 1 -18.23 6.36 1.85
C MET A 1 -16.85 5.84 1.48
N THR A 2 -16.09 5.28 2.42
CA THR A 2 -14.75 4.73 2.12
C THR A 2 -14.91 3.43 1.34
N ASN A 3 -14.45 3.43 0.10
CA ASN A 3 -14.55 2.27 -0.79
C ASN A 3 -13.47 1.27 -0.36
N VAL A 4 -13.84 0.27 0.46
CA VAL A 4 -12.93 -0.81 0.83
C VAL A 4 -12.71 -1.69 -0.40
N THR A 5 -11.71 -1.33 -1.20
CA THR A 5 -11.36 -2.06 -2.42
C THR A 5 -10.62 -3.33 -2.05
N SER A 6 -11.33 -4.46 -2.05
CA SER A 6 -10.72 -5.78 -1.91
C SER A 6 -9.99 -6.17 -3.20
N LYS A 7 -8.69 -6.48 -3.10
CA LYS A 7 -7.88 -7.00 -4.21
C LYS A 7 -7.66 -8.51 -4.01
N ARG A 8 -7.83 -9.30 -5.08
CA ARG A 8 -7.61 -10.75 -5.04
C ARG A 8 -6.14 -11.08 -5.30
N LEU A 9 -5.61 -11.98 -4.48
CA LEU A 9 -4.25 -12.52 -4.58
C LEU A 9 -4.34 -14.04 -4.71
N ASN A 10 -3.71 -14.62 -5.72
CA ASN A 10 -3.57 -16.07 -5.87
C ASN A 10 -2.18 -16.49 -5.40
N LEU A 11 -2.11 -17.44 -4.47
CA LEU A 11 -0.87 -17.93 -3.88
C LEU A 11 -0.73 -19.42 -4.13
N SER A 12 0.49 -19.87 -4.39
CA SER A 12 0.86 -21.29 -4.40
C SER A 12 1.61 -21.59 -3.11
N LEU A 13 1.13 -22.56 -2.35
CA LEU A 13 1.71 -22.95 -1.06
C LEU A 13 2.30 -24.35 -1.17
N PRO A 14 3.43 -24.64 -0.48
CA PRO A 14 3.88 -26.00 -0.27
C PRO A 14 2.81 -26.84 0.42
N GLU A 15 2.74 -28.12 0.09
CA GLU A 15 1.65 -29.01 0.55
C GLU A 15 1.55 -29.10 2.07
N HIS A 16 2.69 -29.21 2.77
CA HIS A 16 2.72 -29.22 4.23
C HIS A 16 2.09 -27.95 4.85
N LEU A 17 2.36 -26.78 4.27
CA LEU A 17 1.83 -25.51 4.76
C LEU A 17 0.32 -25.40 4.49
N TYR A 18 -0.14 -25.95 3.36
CA TYR A 18 -1.55 -26.02 3.05
C TYR A 18 -2.31 -26.90 4.04
N ASP A 19 -1.77 -28.07 4.38
CA ASP A 19 -2.37 -28.98 5.35
C ASP A 19 -2.41 -28.37 6.75
N ASP A 20 -1.33 -27.75 7.21
CA ASP A 20 -1.28 -27.05 8.49
C ASP A 20 -2.33 -25.93 8.56
N LEU A 21 -2.45 -25.14 7.48
CA LEU A 21 -3.45 -24.08 7.38
C LEU A 21 -4.87 -24.65 7.41
N ARG A 22 -5.12 -25.77 6.73
CA ARG A 22 -6.42 -26.45 6.72
C ARG A 22 -6.80 -26.93 8.13
N ILE A 23 -5.92 -27.68 8.77
CA ILE A 23 -6.13 -28.20 10.14
C ILE A 23 -6.43 -27.05 11.10
N TRP A 24 -5.67 -25.96 11.00
CA TRP A 24 -5.87 -24.80 11.87
C TRP A 24 -7.18 -24.06 11.59
N ALA A 25 -7.59 -23.96 10.32
CA ALA A 25 -8.86 -23.36 9.94
C ALA A 25 -10.04 -24.16 10.49
N ASP A 26 -9.98 -25.49 10.35
CA ASP A 26 -10.98 -26.43 10.86
C ASP A 26 -11.09 -26.35 12.39
N HIS A 27 -9.95 -26.29 13.09
CA HIS A 27 -9.92 -26.14 14.54
C HIS A 27 -10.56 -24.83 15.02
N GLN A 28 -10.47 -23.74 14.24
CA GLN A 28 -11.11 -22.47 14.57
C GLN A 28 -12.56 -22.35 14.06
N GLY A 29 -13.07 -23.35 13.33
CA GLY A 29 -14.39 -23.30 12.71
C GLY A 29 -14.53 -22.19 11.66
N ARG A 30 -13.45 -21.85 10.96
CA ARG A 30 -13.43 -20.78 9.94
C ARG A 30 -12.88 -21.29 8.61
N SER A 31 -13.18 -20.60 7.51
CA SER A 31 -12.62 -20.96 6.21
C SER A 31 -11.11 -20.70 6.15
N MET A 32 -10.38 -21.52 5.39
CA MET A 32 -8.95 -21.31 5.15
C MET A 32 -8.65 -19.92 4.58
N ALA A 33 -9.51 -19.41 3.68
CA ALA A 33 -9.35 -18.08 3.10
C ALA A 33 -9.43 -16.98 4.18
N ASN A 34 -10.38 -17.08 5.12
CA ASN A 34 -10.49 -16.14 6.22
C ASN A 34 -9.30 -16.26 7.17
N LEU A 35 -8.82 -17.48 7.44
CA LEU A 35 -7.61 -17.69 8.22
C LEU A 35 -6.38 -17.06 7.56
N ALA A 36 -6.19 -17.29 6.27
CA ALA A 36 -5.09 -16.71 5.50
C ALA A 36 -5.12 -15.19 5.51
N ASN A 37 -6.29 -14.57 5.27
CA ASN A 37 -6.44 -13.11 5.31
C ASN A 37 -6.06 -12.54 6.69
N PHE A 38 -6.54 -13.15 7.77
CA PHE A 38 -6.20 -12.73 9.12
C PHE A 38 -4.70 -12.87 9.42
N LEU A 39 -4.08 -13.98 9.00
CA LEU A 39 -2.65 -14.19 9.21
C LEU A 39 -1.80 -13.19 8.42
N LEU A 40 -2.19 -12.88 7.19
CA LEU A 40 -1.54 -11.86 6.38
C LEU A 40 -1.65 -10.48 7.03
N GLU A 41 -2.84 -10.08 7.47
CA GLU A 41 -3.07 -8.81 8.15
C GLU A 41 -2.23 -8.70 9.43
N ARG A 42 -2.22 -9.75 10.26
CA ARG A 42 -1.41 -9.80 11.48
C ARG A 42 0.08 -9.73 11.17
N SER A 43 0.55 -10.45 10.16
CA SER A 43 1.97 -10.48 9.79
C SER A 43 2.44 -9.11 9.29
N ILE A 44 1.65 -8.46 8.43
CA ILE A 44 1.93 -7.09 7.95
C ILE A 44 1.91 -6.10 9.11
N SER A 45 0.92 -6.20 10.01
CA SER A 45 0.82 -5.31 11.17
C SER A 45 2.02 -5.46 12.11
N THR A 46 2.48 -6.69 12.32
CA THR A 46 3.68 -7.00 13.11
C THR A 46 4.92 -6.41 12.45
N ALA A 47 5.13 -6.64 11.15
CA ALA A 47 6.24 -6.05 10.41
C ALA A 47 6.26 -4.52 10.47
N LYS A 48 5.08 -3.86 10.51
CA LYS A 48 4.99 -2.40 10.68
C LYS A 48 5.42 -1.95 12.07
N VAL A 49 5.04 -2.68 13.11
CA VAL A 49 5.43 -2.39 14.49
C VAL A 49 6.93 -2.64 14.69
N ASP A 50 7.46 -3.69 14.10
CA ASP A 50 8.86 -4.11 14.24
C ASP A 50 9.81 -3.31 13.34
N GLY A 51 9.27 -2.41 12.50
CA GLY A 51 10.05 -1.57 11.59
C GLY A 51 10.65 -2.30 10.38
N GLU A 52 10.27 -3.57 10.16
CA GLU A 52 10.65 -4.35 8.98
C GLU A 52 9.84 -3.97 7.75
N PHE A 53 8.64 -3.42 7.96
CA PHE A 53 7.83 -2.91 6.87
C PHE A 53 8.53 -1.68 6.28
N PRO A 54 8.79 -1.62 4.98
CA PRO A 54 9.40 -0.45 4.37
C PRO A 54 8.42 0.73 4.49
N THR A 55 8.59 1.54 5.53
CA THR A 55 7.93 2.85 5.72
C THR A 55 8.27 3.83 4.59
N ASN A 56 9.28 3.47 3.79
CA ASN A 56 10.02 4.38 2.94
C ASN A 56 9.45 4.50 1.53
N ALA A 57 8.38 3.79 1.15
CA ALA A 57 7.78 4.01 -0.17
C ALA A 57 7.26 5.45 -0.27
N GLY A 58 6.27 5.80 0.55
CA GLY A 58 5.72 7.16 0.58
C GLY A 58 6.77 8.24 0.79
N GLU A 59 7.72 8.01 1.71
CA GLU A 59 8.80 8.98 1.98
C GLU A 59 9.78 9.12 0.82
N ALA A 60 10.22 8.03 0.17
CA ALA A 60 11.10 8.12 -0.98
C ALA A 60 10.41 8.82 -2.16
N GLN A 61 9.12 8.53 -2.39
CA GLN A 61 8.34 9.22 -3.40
C GLN A 61 8.12 10.70 -3.05
N ALA A 62 7.92 11.04 -1.77
CA ALA A 62 7.78 12.42 -1.30
C ALA A 62 9.09 13.20 -1.46
N VAL A 63 10.23 12.59 -1.13
CA VAL A 63 11.56 13.18 -1.34
C VAL A 63 11.84 13.38 -2.82
N GLU A 64 11.48 12.42 -3.68
CA GLU A 64 11.62 12.57 -5.14
C GLU A 64 10.75 13.73 -5.66
N PHE A 65 9.52 13.85 -5.14
CA PHE A 65 8.62 14.95 -5.46
C PHE A 65 9.16 16.31 -5.00
N LEU A 66 9.67 16.42 -3.77
CA LEU A 66 10.29 17.65 -3.26
C LEU A 66 11.52 18.04 -4.10
N LYS A 67 12.35 17.07 -4.49
CA LYS A 67 13.49 17.30 -5.40
C LYS A 67 13.04 17.86 -6.74
N ALA A 68 11.96 17.33 -7.32
CA ALA A 68 11.42 17.84 -8.58
C ALA A 68 10.92 19.29 -8.44
N ILE A 69 10.24 19.63 -7.35
CA ILE A 69 9.83 21.02 -7.05
C ILE A 69 11.05 21.94 -6.95
N THR A 70 12.09 21.54 -6.22
CA THR A 70 13.31 22.37 -6.08
C THR A 70 14.04 22.61 -7.40
N LYS A 71 13.87 21.74 -8.38
CA LYS A 71 14.45 21.86 -9.73
C LYS A 71 13.56 22.63 -10.71
N GLY A 72 12.34 23.02 -10.30
CA GLY A 72 11.35 23.61 -11.20
C GLY A 72 10.78 22.62 -12.22
N GLU A 73 10.98 21.33 -12.03
CA GLU A 73 10.48 20.27 -12.91
C GLU A 73 9.12 19.79 -12.43
N ARG A 74 8.12 19.83 -13.33
CA ARG A 74 6.79 19.30 -13.02
C ARG A 74 6.83 17.76 -12.96
N PRO A 75 6.50 17.13 -11.82
CA PRO A 75 6.40 15.68 -11.72
C PRO A 75 5.29 15.16 -12.64
N LYS A 76 5.52 14.00 -13.27
CA LYS A 76 4.48 13.35 -14.10
C LYS A 76 3.28 12.95 -13.25
N ASN A 77 2.07 13.05 -13.79
CA ASN A 77 0.82 12.66 -13.12
C ASN A 77 0.87 11.21 -12.61
N SER A 78 1.53 10.29 -13.32
CA SER A 78 1.69 8.90 -12.86
C SER A 78 2.51 8.76 -11.58
N LYS A 79 3.44 9.68 -11.29
CA LYS A 79 4.18 9.73 -10.02
C LYS A 79 3.34 10.37 -8.92
N LEU A 80 2.53 11.38 -9.24
CA LEU A 80 1.61 12.03 -8.29
C LEU A 80 0.55 11.06 -7.79
N VAL A 81 -0.05 10.25 -8.66
CA VAL A 81 -1.02 9.22 -8.27
C VAL A 81 -0.40 8.20 -7.31
N LYS A 82 0.83 7.76 -7.58
CA LYS A 82 1.57 6.85 -6.70
C LYS A 82 1.85 7.49 -5.34
N LEU A 83 2.32 8.74 -5.34
CA LEU A 83 2.58 9.49 -4.12
C LEU A 83 1.30 9.69 -3.29
N ALA A 84 0.21 10.10 -3.93
CA ALA A 84 -1.09 10.29 -3.28
C ALA A 84 -1.58 8.99 -2.63
N HIS A 85 -1.48 7.86 -3.35
CA HIS A 85 -1.84 6.56 -2.80
C HIS A 85 -0.92 6.14 -1.64
N CYS A 86 0.38 6.43 -1.71
CA CYS A 86 1.32 6.10 -0.66
C CYS A 86 1.20 6.98 0.60
N LEU A 87 0.71 8.22 0.46
CA LEU A 87 0.52 9.17 1.56
C LEU A 87 -0.92 9.22 2.06
N ASP A 88 -1.81 8.36 1.53
CA ASP A 88 -3.25 8.36 1.83
C ASP A 88 -3.91 9.74 1.60
N LEU A 89 -3.52 10.40 0.50
CA LEU A 89 -4.02 11.70 0.08
C LEU A 89 -4.96 11.56 -1.12
N GLU A 90 -5.91 12.48 -1.26
CA GLU A 90 -6.71 12.58 -2.47
C GLU A 90 -5.84 13.02 -3.66
N THR A 91 -5.88 12.24 -4.74
CA THR A 91 -5.07 12.51 -5.94
C THR A 91 -5.40 13.86 -6.56
N ASP A 92 -6.68 14.24 -6.58
CA ASP A 92 -7.13 15.51 -7.16
C ASP A 92 -6.56 16.72 -6.41
N GLN A 93 -6.47 16.64 -5.08
CA GLN A 93 -5.88 17.69 -4.26
C GLN A 93 -4.39 17.86 -4.57
N LEU A 94 -3.66 16.74 -4.74
CA LEU A 94 -2.23 16.77 -5.05
C LEU A 94 -1.96 17.30 -6.47
N VAL A 95 -2.80 16.95 -7.45
CA VAL A 95 -2.71 17.48 -8.82
C VAL A 95 -2.99 18.99 -8.84
N GLN A 96 -4.05 19.44 -8.17
CA GLN A 96 -4.37 20.87 -8.06
C GLN A 96 -3.24 21.66 -7.38
N LEU A 97 -2.64 21.12 -6.31
CA LEU A 97 -1.50 21.74 -5.65
C LEU A 97 -0.31 21.87 -6.62
N CYS A 98 -0.02 20.80 -7.36
CA CYS A 98 1.03 20.81 -8.38
C CYS A 98 0.76 21.88 -9.45
N ASP A 99 -0.46 21.94 -9.97
CA ASP A 99 -0.85 22.91 -10.99
C ASP A 99 -0.69 24.35 -10.49
N ARG A 100 -1.06 24.62 -9.23
CA ARG A 100 -0.88 25.93 -8.59
C ARG A 100 0.59 26.32 -8.42
N LEU A 101 1.46 25.37 -8.07
CA LEU A 101 2.89 25.61 -7.87
C LEU A 101 3.64 25.86 -9.19
N PHE A 102 3.18 25.25 -10.28
CA PHE A 102 3.79 25.37 -11.61
C PHE A 102 3.00 26.29 -12.56
N MET A 103 2.02 27.06 -12.08
CA MET A 103 1.38 28.08 -12.92
C MET A 103 2.45 29.09 -13.33
N LYS A 104 2.65 29.21 -14.65
CA LYS A 104 3.48 30.27 -15.23
C LYS A 104 2.90 31.61 -14.79
N LYS A 105 3.66 32.39 -14.01
CA LYS A 105 3.48 33.84 -13.93
C LYS A 105 3.75 34.47 -15.29
#